data_AF-A0A0F3IV26-F1
#
_entry.id   AF-A0A0F3IV26-F1
#
_cell.length_a   1.000
_cell.length_b   1.000
_cell.length_c   1.000
_cell.angle_alpha   90.00
_cell.angle_beta   90.00
_cell.angle_gamma   90.00
#
_symmetry.space_group_name_H-M   'P 1'
#
loop_
_entity.id
_entity.type
_entity.pdbx_description
1 polymer ?
#
loop_
_entity_poly.entity_id
_entity_poly.type
_entity_poly.pdbx_seq_one_letter_code
_entity_poly.pdbx_strand_id
1 'polypeptide(L)'
;IVSETLRDRDFFADFTAFMRENTDLAGHLHFQITQHDAYRMEARTDQELTALGKLGFRFVLDKTTNLDLFVSDLSNKGFRYVKVDAPLLIEKLSKQADPRVLRRNLDHGAIDLMVDGVEKDTQLVKLLDFGVDFGQGSLFGLPRPAEKRDIY
;
A
#
# COMPACT_ATOMS: atom_id res chain seq x y z
N ILE A 1 3.08 -8.74 2.84
CA ILE A 1 4.28 -9.36 3.45
C ILE A 1 4.15 -9.17 4.95
N VAL A 2 4.18 -10.25 5.72
CA VAL A 2 4.10 -10.16 7.19
C VAL A 2 5.49 -9.87 7.79
N SER A 3 5.54 -9.29 8.99
CA SER A 3 6.78 -8.87 9.63
C SER A 3 7.79 -10.01 9.78
N GLU A 4 7.32 -11.22 10.05
CA GLU A 4 8.13 -12.43 10.18
C GLU A 4 8.91 -12.71 8.88
N THR A 5 8.24 -12.57 7.74
CA THR A 5 8.82 -12.73 6.41
C THR A 5 9.89 -11.68 6.09
N LEU A 6 9.73 -10.45 6.60
CA LEU A 6 10.72 -9.38 6.40
C LEU A 6 11.97 -9.55 7.26
N ARG A 7 11.87 -10.31 8.36
CA ARG A 7 12.95 -10.55 9.33
C ARG A 7 13.67 -11.88 9.10
N ASP A 8 13.01 -12.85 8.48
CA ASP A 8 13.62 -14.11 8.06
C ASP A 8 14.56 -13.87 6.87
N ARG A 9 15.87 -13.96 7.15
CA ARG A 9 16.91 -13.60 6.19
C ARG A 9 17.02 -14.59 5.04
N ASP A 10 16.82 -15.87 5.31
CA ASP A 10 17.01 -16.92 4.31
C ASP A 10 15.80 -16.93 3.37
N PHE A 11 14.59 -16.88 3.93
CA PHE A 11 13.38 -16.74 3.12
C PHE A 11 13.42 -15.47 2.26
N PHE A 12 13.82 -14.32 2.81
CA PHE A 12 13.79 -13.07 2.07
C PHE A 12 14.84 -13.04 0.94
N ALA A 13 15.99 -13.68 1.14
CA ALA A 13 16.98 -13.87 0.09
C ALA A 13 16.41 -14.72 -1.05
N ASP A 14 15.79 -15.87 -0.74
CA ASP A 14 15.17 -16.74 -1.74
C ASP A 14 14.00 -16.04 -2.46
N PHE A 15 13.17 -15.32 -1.71
CA PHE A 15 12.08 -14.52 -2.27
C PHE A 15 12.61 -13.48 -3.26
N THR A 16 13.58 -12.67 -2.86
CA THR A 16 14.14 -11.63 -3.74
C THR A 16 14.82 -12.23 -4.97
N ALA A 17 15.53 -13.36 -4.84
CA ALA A 17 16.09 -14.09 -5.98
C ALA A 17 14.99 -14.54 -6.95
N PHE A 18 13.93 -15.18 -6.43
CA PHE A 18 12.78 -15.59 -7.25
C PHE A 18 12.15 -14.40 -7.98
N MET A 19 11.92 -13.27 -7.30
CA MET A 19 11.34 -12.09 -7.94
C MET A 19 12.25 -11.51 -9.03
N ARG A 20 13.58 -11.54 -8.84
CA ARG A 20 14.55 -11.07 -9.84
C ARG A 20 14.58 -11.94 -11.09
N GLU A 21 14.34 -13.23 -10.95
CA GLU A 21 14.22 -14.16 -12.08
C GLU A 21 12.90 -14.02 -12.83
N ASN A 22 11.86 -13.49 -12.18
CA ASN A 22 10.49 -13.42 -12.71
C ASN A 22 9.96 -11.96 -12.77
N THR A 23 10.74 -11.07 -13.42
CA THR A 23 10.40 -9.64 -13.54
C THR A 23 9.14 -9.35 -14.36
N ASP A 24 8.69 -10.29 -15.18
CA ASP A 24 7.41 -10.24 -15.89
C ASP A 24 6.20 -10.16 -14.93
N LEU A 25 6.35 -10.65 -13.69
CA LEU A 25 5.34 -10.55 -12.65
C LEU A 25 5.19 -9.13 -12.07
N ALA A 26 6.13 -8.22 -12.33
CA ALA A 26 6.17 -6.90 -11.70
C ALA A 26 4.90 -6.06 -11.95
N GLY A 27 4.27 -6.21 -13.12
CA GLY A 27 3.00 -5.54 -13.45
C GLY A 27 1.75 -6.17 -12.83
N HIS A 28 1.88 -7.35 -12.23
CA HIS A 28 0.76 -8.16 -11.73
C HIS A 28 0.73 -8.30 -10.21
N LEU A 29 1.83 -7.94 -9.53
CA LEU A 29 1.97 -8.12 -8.09
C LEU A 29 2.19 -6.79 -7.37
N HIS A 30 1.37 -6.58 -6.35
CA HIS A 30 1.47 -5.45 -5.43
C HIS A 30 1.67 -6.00 -4.02
N PHE A 31 2.82 -5.71 -3.42
CA PHE A 31 3.14 -6.21 -2.10
C PHE A 31 2.72 -5.20 -1.02
N GLN A 32 1.87 -5.63 -0.10
CA GLN A 32 1.46 -4.82 1.04
C GLN A 32 2.49 -4.96 2.18
N ILE A 33 2.98 -3.83 2.69
CA ILE A 33 3.91 -3.75 3.82
C ILE A 33 3.33 -2.76 4.80
N THR A 34 3.25 -3.13 6.08
CA THR A 34 2.66 -2.24 7.08
C THR A 34 3.51 -0.97 7.26
N GLN A 35 2.90 0.16 7.60
CA GLN A 35 3.61 1.40 7.90
C GLN A 35 4.63 1.19 9.04
N HIS A 36 4.26 0.38 10.03
CA HIS A 36 5.15 0.04 11.13
C HIS A 36 6.43 -0.62 10.64
N ASP A 37 6.31 -1.61 9.76
CA ASP A 37 7.46 -2.39 9.28
C ASP A 37 8.28 -1.61 8.26
N ALA A 38 7.62 -0.89 7.35
CA ALA A 38 8.30 -0.05 6.36
C ALA A 38 9.23 0.99 7.02
N TYR A 39 8.86 1.50 8.20
CA TYR A 39 9.65 2.50 8.92
C TYR A 39 10.65 1.92 9.95
N ARG A 40 10.64 0.60 10.18
CA ARG A 40 11.52 -0.07 11.16
C ARG A 40 12.38 -1.19 10.58
N MET A 41 12.30 -1.37 9.27
CA MET A 41 13.01 -2.40 8.54
C MET A 41 14.53 -2.20 8.62
N GLU A 42 15.27 -3.30 8.70
CA GLU A 42 16.74 -3.28 8.66
C GLU A 42 17.23 -2.78 7.29
N ALA A 43 18.37 -2.09 7.27
CA ALA A 43 18.92 -1.47 6.05
C ALA A 43 19.12 -2.46 4.90
N ARG A 44 19.45 -3.73 5.18
CA ARG A 44 19.59 -4.76 4.15
C ARG A 44 18.26 -5.05 3.45
N THR A 45 17.20 -5.32 4.21
CA THR A 45 15.87 -5.59 3.67
C THR A 45 15.33 -4.37 2.91
N ASP A 46 15.61 -3.16 3.41
CA ASP A 46 15.28 -1.89 2.74
C ASP A 46 15.95 -1.75 1.36
N GLN A 47 17.24 -2.09 1.27
CA GLN A 47 17.99 -2.08 0.00
C GLN A 47 17.45 -3.10 -1.00
N GLU A 48 17.09 -4.30 -0.54
CA GLU A 48 16.53 -5.34 -1.39
C GLU A 48 15.14 -4.96 -1.92
N LEU A 49 14.25 -4.40 -1.09
CA LEU A 49 12.97 -3.89 -1.56
C LEU A 49 13.13 -2.73 -2.55
N THR A 50 14.07 -1.82 -2.29
CA THR A 50 14.41 -0.75 -3.23
C THR A 50 14.89 -1.32 -4.56
N ALA A 51 15.68 -2.39 -4.54
CA ALA A 51 16.14 -3.06 -5.75
C ALA A 51 14.98 -3.73 -6.51
N LEU A 52 14.03 -4.37 -5.82
CA LEU A 52 12.80 -4.88 -6.43
C LEU A 52 11.95 -3.75 -7.02
N GLY A 53 11.85 -2.61 -6.33
CA GLY A 53 11.17 -1.41 -6.83
C GLY A 53 11.75 -0.92 -8.16
N LYS A 54 13.09 -0.95 -8.29
CA LYS A 54 13.78 -0.62 -9.56
C LYS A 54 13.52 -1.63 -10.68
N LEU A 55 13.17 -2.87 -10.34
CA LEU A 55 12.73 -3.89 -11.29
C LEU A 55 11.25 -3.79 -11.65
N GLY A 56 10.53 -2.80 -11.11
CA GLY A 56 9.14 -2.50 -11.44
C GLY A 56 8.12 -3.07 -10.46
N PHE A 57 8.54 -3.84 -9.45
CA PHE A 57 7.63 -4.29 -8.40
C PHE A 57 7.10 -3.11 -7.60
N ARG A 58 5.83 -3.17 -7.22
CA ARG A 58 5.15 -2.06 -6.54
C ARG A 58 4.75 -2.43 -5.12
N PHE A 59 4.87 -1.47 -4.22
CA PHE A 59 4.51 -1.63 -2.82
C PHE A 59 3.31 -0.78 -2.44
N VAL A 60 2.53 -1.30 -1.50
CA VAL A 60 1.42 -0.60 -0.83
C VAL A 60 1.80 -0.42 0.63
N LEU A 61 1.78 0.82 1.11
CA LEU A 61 1.90 1.12 2.54
C LEU A 61 0.56 0.81 3.20
N ASP A 62 0.52 -0.29 3.96
CA ASP A 62 -0.68 -0.80 4.61
C ASP A 62 -0.73 -0.40 6.09
N LYS A 63 -1.92 -0.46 6.70
CA LYS A 63 -2.14 -0.14 8.13
C LYS A 63 -1.58 1.25 8.49
N THR A 64 -1.75 2.20 7.59
CA THR A 64 -1.28 3.57 7.76
C THR A 64 -2.10 4.26 8.84
N THR A 65 -1.45 4.69 9.92
CA THR A 65 -2.11 5.39 11.03
C THR A 65 -1.62 6.83 11.18
N ASN A 66 -0.35 7.08 10.85
CA ASN A 66 0.21 8.43 10.75
C ASN A 66 0.16 8.91 9.29
N LEU A 67 -0.47 10.06 9.04
CA LEU A 67 -0.60 10.66 7.71
C LEU A 67 0.54 11.64 7.37
N ASP A 68 1.43 11.92 8.33
CA ASP A 68 2.69 12.62 8.08
C ASP A 68 3.70 11.61 7.49
N LEU A 69 3.72 11.55 6.16
CA LEU A 69 4.44 10.54 5.40
C LEU A 69 5.69 11.13 4.75
N PHE A 70 6.79 10.39 4.79
CA PHE A 70 7.99 10.68 4.02
C PHE A 70 7.81 10.24 2.57
N VAL A 71 6.97 10.97 1.82
CA VAL A 71 6.50 10.58 0.47
C VAL A 71 7.65 10.29 -0.50
N SER A 72 8.70 11.12 -0.49
CA SER A 72 9.86 10.91 -1.36
C SER A 72 10.62 9.62 -1.06
N ASP A 73 10.77 9.28 0.23
CA ASP A 73 11.42 8.02 0.65
C ASP A 73 10.61 6.81 0.20
N LEU A 74 9.29 6.84 0.45
CA LEU A 74 8.36 5.81 0.01
C LEU A 74 8.42 5.62 -1.51
N SER A 75 8.36 6.71 -2.27
CA SER A 75 8.39 6.65 -3.73
C SER A 75 9.71 6.06 -4.26
N ASN A 76 10.84 6.45 -3.68
CA ASN A 76 12.16 5.93 -4.05
C ASN A 76 12.30 4.42 -3.79
N LYS A 77 11.63 3.91 -2.76
CA LYS A 77 11.59 2.48 -2.42
C LYS A 77 10.63 1.66 -3.28
N GLY A 78 9.85 2.31 -4.15
CA GLY A 78 8.87 1.65 -5.03
C GLY A 78 7.45 1.58 -4.46
N PHE A 79 7.15 2.28 -3.36
CA PHE A 79 5.77 2.43 -2.93
C PHE A 79 5.02 3.30 -3.93
N ARG A 80 3.89 2.79 -4.39
CA ARG A 80 3.00 3.48 -5.34
C ARG A 80 1.59 3.65 -4.80
N TYR A 81 1.33 3.10 -3.62
CA TYR A 81 0.03 3.18 -2.97
C TYR A 81 0.21 3.39 -1.47
N VAL A 82 -0.65 4.23 -0.90
CA VAL A 82 -0.84 4.36 0.56
C VAL A 82 -2.28 3.98 0.85
N LYS A 83 -2.47 2.97 1.70
CA LYS A 83 -3.79 2.49 2.10
C LYS A 83 -4.09 2.89 3.54
N VAL A 84 -5.25 3.53 3.73
CA VAL A 84 -5.72 4.05 5.03
C VAL A 84 -7.13 3.54 5.32
N ASP A 85 -7.40 3.19 6.57
CA ASP A 85 -8.76 2.87 7.03
C ASP A 85 -9.69 4.08 6.85
N ALA A 86 -10.86 3.85 6.26
CA ALA A 86 -11.81 4.91 5.92
C ALA A 86 -12.29 5.70 7.14
N PRO A 87 -12.74 5.08 8.25
CA PRO A 87 -13.02 5.79 9.50
C PRO A 87 -11.88 6.69 9.96
N LEU A 88 -10.64 6.17 9.98
CA LEU A 88 -9.47 6.96 10.37
C LEU A 88 -9.23 8.15 9.44
N LEU A 89 -9.26 7.94 8.12
CA LEU A 89 -9.01 8.99 7.15
C LEU A 89 -10.05 10.12 7.27
N ILE A 90 -11.32 9.75 7.42
CA ILE A 90 -12.42 10.69 7.66
C ILE A 90 -12.18 11.48 8.95
N GLU A 91 -11.80 10.80 10.04
CA GLU A 91 -11.56 11.47 11.32
C GLU A 91 -10.42 12.50 11.25
N LYS A 92 -9.33 12.16 10.54
CA LYS A 92 -8.14 13.01 10.42
C LYS A 92 -8.34 14.17 9.46
N LEU A 93 -8.95 13.94 8.29
CA LEU A 93 -9.06 14.94 7.23
C LEU A 93 -10.27 15.86 7.38
N SER A 94 -11.36 15.42 8.03
CA SER A 94 -12.52 16.30 8.29
C SER A 94 -12.19 17.48 9.22
N LYS A 95 -11.07 17.41 9.95
CA LYS A 95 -10.58 18.46 10.86
C LYS A 95 -9.58 19.41 10.18
N GLN A 96 -9.12 19.10 8.97
CA GLN A 96 -8.16 19.91 8.24
C GLN A 96 -8.86 21.07 7.54
N ALA A 97 -8.19 22.22 7.47
CA ALA A 97 -8.67 23.35 6.66
C ALA A 97 -8.75 22.98 5.17
N ASP A 98 -7.84 22.11 4.72
CA ASP A 98 -7.82 21.58 3.37
C ASP A 98 -7.97 20.05 3.37
N PRO A 99 -9.14 19.53 2.96
CA PRO A 99 -9.42 18.10 2.98
C PRO A 99 -8.59 17.27 1.97
N ARG A 100 -7.89 17.92 1.02
CA ARG A 100 -7.06 17.28 0.00
C ARG A 100 -5.56 17.41 0.29
N VAL A 101 -5.18 17.88 1.48
CA VAL A 101 -3.76 18.04 1.88
C VAL A 101 -2.96 16.75 1.72
N LEU A 102 -3.52 15.60 2.09
CA LEU A 102 -2.85 14.31 1.93
C LEU A 102 -2.67 13.93 0.46
N ARG A 103 -3.73 14.04 -0.36
CA ARG A 103 -3.66 13.76 -1.81
C ARG A 103 -2.55 14.57 -2.48
N ARG A 104 -2.49 15.89 -2.22
CA ARG A 104 -1.43 16.75 -2.77
C ARG A 104 -0.04 16.37 -2.30
N ASN A 105 0.12 15.96 -1.04
CA ASN A 105 1.40 15.47 -0.57
C ASN A 105 1.82 14.20 -1.33
N LEU A 106 0.88 13.25 -1.53
CA LEU A 106 1.13 12.00 -2.25
C LEU A 106 1.41 12.20 -3.75
N ASP A 107 0.83 13.24 -4.37
CA ASP A 107 1.10 13.62 -5.77
C ASP A 107 2.60 13.83 -6.04
N HIS A 108 3.33 14.41 -5.08
CA HIS A 108 4.77 14.63 -5.20
C HIS A 108 5.57 13.33 -5.36
N GLY A 109 5.06 12.22 -4.86
CA GLY A 109 5.68 10.90 -4.97
C GLY A 109 5.10 10.01 -6.07
N ALA A 110 4.12 10.49 -6.83
CA ALA A 110 3.30 9.65 -7.72
C ALA A 110 2.75 8.42 -6.98
N ILE A 111 2.19 8.66 -5.78
CA ILE A 111 1.58 7.64 -4.92
C ILE A 111 0.07 7.83 -4.94
N ASP A 112 -0.66 6.75 -5.22
CA ASP A 112 -2.12 6.76 -5.17
C ASP A 112 -2.62 6.52 -3.74
N LEU A 113 -3.71 7.19 -3.39
CA LEU A 113 -4.41 7.04 -2.12
C LEU A 113 -5.48 5.96 -2.24
N MET A 114 -5.32 4.89 -1.47
CA MET A 114 -6.29 3.82 -1.31
C MET A 114 -6.98 3.91 0.05
N VAL A 115 -8.22 3.46 0.11
CA VAL A 115 -8.93 3.29 1.38
C VAL A 115 -9.55 1.91 1.53
N ASP A 116 -9.56 1.41 2.76
CA ASP A 116 -10.27 0.20 3.13
C ASP A 116 -11.32 0.45 4.22
N GLY A 117 -12.21 -0.51 4.44
CA GLY A 117 -13.27 -0.38 5.44
C GLY A 117 -14.41 0.58 5.05
N VAL A 118 -14.69 0.74 3.75
CA VAL A 118 -15.86 1.52 3.29
C VAL A 118 -17.14 0.67 3.42
N GLU A 119 -18.08 1.10 4.25
CA GLU A 119 -19.28 0.31 4.60
C GLU A 119 -20.59 0.98 4.18
N LYS A 120 -20.58 2.29 3.91
CA LYS A 120 -21.80 3.06 3.58
C LYS A 120 -21.52 4.23 2.64
N ASP A 121 -22.52 4.62 1.86
CA ASP A 121 -22.42 5.71 0.89
C ASP A 121 -21.99 7.04 1.51
N THR A 122 -22.42 7.32 2.75
CA THR A 122 -22.03 8.55 3.46
C THR A 122 -20.53 8.62 3.76
N GLN A 123 -19.83 7.49 3.89
CA GLN A 123 -18.37 7.49 3.95
C GLN A 123 -17.80 7.74 2.56
N LEU A 124 -18.31 7.05 1.54
CA LEU A 124 -17.83 7.17 0.16
C LEU A 124 -17.84 8.62 -0.33
N VAL A 125 -18.94 9.36 -0.13
CA VAL A 125 -19.04 10.76 -0.52
C VAL A 125 -17.92 11.60 0.10
N LYS A 126 -17.67 11.45 1.41
CA LYS A 126 -16.57 12.17 2.09
C LYS A 126 -15.20 11.77 1.58
N LEU A 127 -14.99 10.49 1.29
CA LEU A 127 -13.72 9.97 0.80
C LEU A 127 -13.39 10.51 -0.61
N LEU A 128 -14.40 10.68 -1.46
CA LEU A 128 -14.26 11.32 -2.77
C LEU A 128 -13.83 12.79 -2.65
N ASP A 129 -14.34 13.52 -1.65
CA ASP A 129 -13.91 14.90 -1.38
C ASP A 129 -12.41 14.98 -1.04
N PHE A 130 -11.86 13.95 -0.40
CA PHE A 130 -10.44 13.85 -0.03
C PHE A 130 -9.52 13.47 -1.19
N GLY A 131 -10.07 13.08 -2.35
CA GLY A 131 -9.28 12.70 -3.53
C GLY A 131 -8.68 11.30 -3.43
N VAL A 132 -9.43 10.34 -2.88
CA VAL A 132 -9.08 8.92 -2.89
C VAL A 132 -9.19 8.35 -4.32
N ASP A 133 -8.24 7.50 -4.71
CA ASP A 133 -8.18 6.88 -6.04
C ASP A 133 -8.84 5.49 -6.07
N PHE A 134 -8.71 4.73 -4.99
CA PHE A 134 -9.27 3.38 -4.88
C PHE A 134 -9.93 3.15 -3.53
N GLY A 135 -11.01 2.38 -3.51
CA GLY A 135 -11.72 2.02 -2.29
C GLY A 135 -12.06 0.53 -2.23
N GLN A 136 -11.95 -0.07 -1.05
CA GLN A 136 -12.45 -1.40 -0.75
C GLN A 136 -13.29 -1.41 0.55
N GLY A 137 -14.22 -2.35 0.65
CA GLY A 137 -15.07 -2.50 1.83
C GLY A 137 -16.39 -3.18 1.51
N SER A 138 -17.16 -3.49 2.55
CA SER A 138 -18.43 -4.21 2.43
C SER A 138 -19.47 -3.49 1.56
N LEU A 139 -19.35 -2.17 1.41
CA LEU A 139 -20.16 -1.38 0.47
C LEU A 139 -20.01 -1.87 -0.97
N PHE A 140 -18.80 -2.28 -1.37
CA PHE A 140 -18.50 -2.71 -2.74
C PHE A 140 -18.61 -4.23 -2.92
N GLY A 141 -18.41 -4.98 -1.84
CA GLY A 141 -18.55 -6.43 -1.84
C GLY A 141 -17.82 -7.08 -0.67
N LEU A 142 -18.39 -8.19 -0.18
CA LEU A 142 -17.75 -8.99 0.85
C LEU A 142 -16.59 -9.82 0.28
N PRO A 143 -15.57 -10.15 1.10
CA PRO A 143 -14.54 -11.11 0.71
C PRO A 143 -15.18 -12.42 0.24
N ARG A 144 -14.77 -12.90 -0.92
CA ARG A 144 -15.21 -14.17 -1.50
C ARG A 144 -14.03 -15.13 -1.61
N PRO A 145 -14.23 -16.43 -1.36
CA PRO A 145 -13.21 -17.43 -1.66
C PRO A 145 -12.78 -17.31 -3.12
N ALA A 146 -11.50 -17.53 -3.40
CA ALA A 146 -11.05 -17.69 -4.77
C ALA A 146 -11.78 -18.90 -5.37
N GLU A 147 -12.48 -18.71 -6.48
CA GLU A 147 -12.99 -19.85 -7.26
C GLU A 147 -11.78 -20.67 -7.69
N LYS A 148 -11.75 -21.95 -7.30
CA LYS A 148 -10.81 -22.91 -7.90
C LYS A 148 -11.18 -22.98 -9.37
N ARG A 149 -10.37 -22.38 -10.24
CA ARG A 149 -10.42 -22.73 -11.65
C ARG A 149 -9.87 -24.15 -11.74
N ASP A 150 -10.75 -25.10 -12.06
CA ASP A 150 -10.34 -26.41 -12.53
C ASP A 150 -9.60 -26.18 -13.84
N ILE A 151 -8.27 -26.19 -13.75
CA ILE A 151 -7.40 -26.16 -14.91
C ILE A 151 -7.37 -27.61 -15.42
N TYR A 152 -8.17 -27.89 -16.45
CA TYR A 152 -8.10 -29.13 -17.22
C TYR A 152 -6.89 -29.13 -18.14
#